data_AF-A0A4V1ZSP6-F1
#
_entry.id   AF-A0A4V1ZSP6-F1
#
_cell.length_a   1.000
_cell.length_b   1.000
_cell.length_c   1.000
_cell.angle_alpha   90.00
_cell.angle_beta   90.00
_cell.angle_gamma   90.00
#
_symmetry.space_group_name_H-M   'P 1'
#
loop_
_entity.id
_entity.type
_entity.pdbx_description
1 polymer ?
#
loop_
_entity_poly.entity_id
_entity_poly.type
_entity_poly.pdbx_seq_one_letter_code
_entity_poly.pdbx_strand_id
1 'polypeptide(L)'
;MLYIPLLIRPLLGLLVLTSACSPPEEEVSDNQSNVTLQAPGKKGKKGGHKKKNNDELPAGLRRVGHLADGIFESSGLCAAPEAGTYFTFGDDGQQPTVFRVDATGQQVGQFTLGAPNHDWESLSRDNSGNYYMGDCGNNNNDRRNLAILRFRPEQPDQVSKINFRYPDQTEFPPSKKERNFDCEASLWHAGQVYLFTKDRAQETTCKVYA
;
A
#
# COMPACT_ATOMS: atom_id res chain seq x y z
N MET A 1 42.47 7.02 -51.85
CA MET A 1 41.51 5.91 -52.06
C MET A 1 41.95 4.74 -51.22
N LEU A 2 41.22 4.43 -50.14
CA LEU A 2 41.29 3.11 -49.53
C LEU A 2 39.95 2.84 -48.82
N TYR A 3 39.22 1.88 -49.38
CA TYR A 3 37.92 1.39 -48.95
C TYR A 3 38.14 -0.08 -48.57
N ILE A 4 37.88 -0.46 -47.32
CA ILE A 4 37.62 -1.86 -46.93
C ILE A 4 36.57 -1.84 -45.81
N PRO A 5 35.38 -2.42 -46.02
CA PRO A 5 34.35 -2.55 -44.99
C PRO A 5 34.51 -3.87 -44.23
N LEU A 6 34.21 -3.88 -42.93
CA LEU A 6 33.95 -5.12 -42.20
C LEU A 6 32.68 -4.95 -41.35
N LEU A 7 31.57 -5.42 -41.91
CA LEU A 7 30.29 -5.59 -41.22
C LEU A 7 30.30 -6.96 -40.54
N ILE A 8 30.40 -6.98 -39.22
CA ILE A 8 30.15 -8.18 -38.40
C ILE A 8 28.70 -8.10 -37.91
N ARG A 9 27.86 -9.01 -38.39
CA ARG A 9 26.50 -9.26 -37.87
C ARG A 9 26.60 -10.22 -36.67
N PRO A 10 25.97 -9.95 -35.51
CA PRO A 10 25.75 -10.99 -34.53
C PRO A 10 24.51 -11.82 -34.88
N LEU A 11 24.69 -13.14 -34.78
CA LEU A 11 23.67 -14.17 -34.95
C LEU A 11 22.65 -14.09 -33.80
N LEU A 12 21.36 -14.09 -34.13
CA LEU A 12 20.24 -14.15 -33.20
C LEU A 12 20.16 -15.58 -32.62
N GLY A 13 20.53 -15.75 -31.34
CA GLY A 13 20.37 -17.00 -30.61
C GLY A 13 18.93 -17.17 -30.12
N LEU A 14 18.23 -18.15 -30.66
CA LEU A 14 16.89 -18.56 -30.27
C LEU A 14 16.94 -19.34 -28.94
N LEU A 15 16.48 -18.72 -27.85
CA LEU A 15 16.34 -19.39 -26.55
C LEU A 15 14.94 -20.03 -26.44
N VAL A 16 14.89 -21.36 -26.48
CA VAL A 16 13.67 -22.13 -26.23
C VAL A 16 13.54 -22.37 -24.72
N LEU A 17 12.54 -21.76 -24.09
CA LEU A 17 12.18 -22.04 -22.69
C LEU A 17 11.09 -23.10 -22.68
N THR A 18 11.42 -24.31 -22.23
CA THR A 18 10.44 -25.35 -21.91
C THR A 18 9.89 -25.11 -20.50
N SER A 19 8.62 -24.71 -20.40
CA SER A 19 7.87 -24.73 -19.14
C SER A 19 7.44 -26.17 -18.86
N ALA A 20 7.95 -26.76 -17.78
CA ALA A 20 7.46 -28.02 -17.25
C ALA A 20 6.32 -27.75 -16.26
N CYS A 21 5.18 -28.38 -16.52
CA CYS A 21 3.97 -28.35 -15.72
C CYS A 21 3.93 -29.62 -14.84
N SER A 22 3.72 -29.47 -13.54
CA SER A 22 3.44 -30.59 -12.62
C SER A 22 2.19 -30.30 -11.78
N PRO A 23 1.21 -31.22 -11.71
CA PRO A 23 0.09 -31.23 -10.74
C PRO A 23 0.23 -32.42 -9.75
N PRO A 24 -0.74 -32.71 -8.85
CA PRO A 24 -1.53 -31.86 -7.94
C PRO A 24 -1.54 -32.35 -6.45
N GLU A 25 -2.05 -31.48 -5.56
CA GLU A 25 -2.85 -31.67 -4.33
C GLU A 25 -2.54 -32.77 -3.28
N GLU A 26 -2.34 -32.34 -2.03
CA GLU A 26 -2.65 -33.12 -0.82
C GLU A 26 -3.67 -32.36 0.05
N GLU A 27 -4.77 -33.03 0.37
CA GLU A 27 -5.76 -32.63 1.36
C GLU A 27 -5.18 -32.72 2.78
N VAL A 28 -5.44 -31.72 3.64
CA VAL A 28 -5.23 -31.85 5.09
C VAL A 28 -6.52 -31.53 5.82
N SER A 29 -6.97 -32.53 6.57
CA SER A 29 -8.19 -32.59 7.36
C SER A 29 -8.19 -31.63 8.56
N ASP A 30 -9.31 -30.95 8.75
CA ASP A 30 -9.68 -30.23 9.96
C ASP A 30 -9.65 -31.13 11.21
N ASN A 31 -8.98 -30.68 12.28
CA ASN A 31 -9.31 -31.14 13.62
C ASN A 31 -9.24 -29.96 14.61
N GLN A 32 -10.42 -29.45 14.97
CA GLN A 32 -10.60 -28.40 15.96
C GLN A 32 -10.61 -29.01 17.37
N SER A 33 -9.67 -28.60 18.22
CA SER A 33 -9.79 -28.76 19.67
C SER A 33 -9.73 -27.38 20.34
N ASN A 34 -10.91 -26.83 20.63
CA ASN A 34 -11.08 -25.63 21.45
C ASN A 34 -10.86 -25.98 22.93
N VAL A 35 -9.77 -25.49 23.53
CA VAL A 35 -9.59 -25.48 24.99
C VAL A 35 -10.00 -24.11 25.52
N THR A 36 -11.11 -24.06 26.25
CA THR A 36 -11.60 -22.88 26.96
C THR A 36 -10.92 -22.78 28.32
N LEU A 37 -10.27 -21.64 28.62
CA LEU A 37 -9.91 -21.26 29.98
C LEU A 37 -10.78 -20.07 30.41
N GLN A 38 -11.62 -20.29 31.43
CA GLN A 38 -12.40 -19.26 32.10
C GLN A 38 -11.65 -18.71 33.33
N ALA A 39 -11.75 -17.40 33.54
CA ALA A 39 -11.54 -16.74 34.84
C ALA A 39 -12.60 -15.63 35.03
N PRO A 40 -12.93 -15.26 36.29
CA PRO A 40 -14.30 -14.88 36.67
C PRO A 40 -14.58 -13.37 36.65
N GLY A 41 -15.88 -13.05 36.62
CA GLY A 41 -16.41 -11.75 36.24
C GLY A 41 -16.60 -10.70 37.34
N LYS A 42 -16.97 -9.50 36.89
CA LYS A 42 -17.65 -8.46 37.67
C LYS A 42 -18.81 -7.87 36.85
N LYS A 43 -19.96 -7.77 37.50
CA LYS A 43 -21.25 -7.30 36.96
C LYS A 43 -21.25 -5.77 36.77
N GLY A 44 -21.68 -5.31 35.59
CA GLY A 44 -22.04 -3.93 35.28
C GLY A 44 -23.19 -3.90 34.25
N LYS A 45 -24.14 -2.97 34.43
CA LYS A 45 -25.47 -2.86 33.78
C LYS A 45 -25.46 -2.92 32.24
N LYS A 46 -26.41 -3.68 31.68
CA LYS A 46 -26.69 -3.85 30.24
C LYS A 46 -27.35 -2.60 29.64
N GLY A 47 -26.66 -1.93 28.72
CA GLY A 47 -27.26 -1.26 27.56
C GLY A 47 -26.96 -2.11 26.33
N GLY A 48 -27.98 -2.73 25.73
CA GLY A 48 -27.81 -3.69 24.65
C GLY A 48 -27.51 -3.02 23.32
N HIS A 49 -26.23 -2.84 22.99
CA HIS A 49 -25.80 -2.82 21.59
C HIS A 49 -25.48 -4.25 21.17
N LYS A 50 -26.27 -4.76 20.22
CA LYS A 50 -26.04 -6.03 19.56
C LYS A 50 -24.69 -5.91 18.82
N LYS A 51 -23.61 -6.46 19.37
CA LYS A 51 -22.36 -6.67 18.61
C LYS A 51 -22.71 -7.53 17.42
N LYS A 52 -22.70 -6.96 16.21
CA LYS A 52 -22.67 -7.76 14.98
C LYS A 52 -21.31 -8.46 14.97
N ASN A 53 -21.29 -9.79 14.89
CA ASN A 53 -20.07 -10.50 14.52
C ASN A 53 -19.78 -10.13 13.06
N ASN A 54 -18.76 -9.30 12.84
CA ASN A 54 -18.34 -8.83 11.52
C ASN A 54 -17.40 -9.83 10.81
N ASP A 55 -17.44 -11.12 11.17
CA ASP A 55 -16.53 -12.13 10.62
C ASP A 55 -17.00 -12.70 9.28
N GLU A 56 -18.22 -12.39 8.83
CA GLU A 56 -18.72 -12.83 7.53
C GLU A 56 -18.16 -11.92 6.42
N LEU A 57 -17.23 -12.48 5.63
CA LEU A 57 -16.68 -11.79 4.46
C LEU A 57 -17.67 -11.81 3.29
N PRO A 58 -17.63 -10.81 2.39
CA PRO A 58 -18.37 -10.84 1.14
C PRO A 58 -18.10 -12.12 0.34
N ALA A 59 -19.10 -12.59 -0.41
CA ALA A 59 -18.98 -13.77 -1.25
C ALA A 59 -17.79 -13.66 -2.22
N GLY A 60 -17.00 -14.72 -2.32
CA GLY A 60 -15.79 -14.76 -3.16
C GLY A 60 -14.53 -14.19 -2.50
N LEU A 61 -14.62 -13.63 -1.29
CA LEU A 61 -13.46 -13.21 -0.52
C LEU A 61 -13.08 -14.25 0.54
N ARG A 62 -11.77 -14.44 0.70
CA ARG A 62 -11.19 -15.29 1.74
C ARG A 62 -10.17 -14.47 2.53
N ARG A 63 -10.23 -14.55 3.86
CA ARG A 63 -9.19 -14.00 4.74
C ARG A 63 -7.89 -14.76 4.49
N VAL A 64 -6.83 -14.04 4.13
CA VAL A 64 -5.49 -14.61 3.93
C VAL A 64 -4.55 -14.33 5.11
N GLY A 65 -4.83 -13.28 5.88
CA GLY A 65 -4.02 -12.85 7.00
C GLY A 65 -4.70 -11.79 7.85
N HIS A 66 -3.99 -11.37 8.90
CA HIS A 66 -4.35 -10.29 9.80
C HIS A 66 -3.06 -9.57 10.21
N LEU A 67 -3.03 -8.24 10.10
CA LEU A 67 -1.89 -7.46 10.57
C LEU A 67 -1.76 -7.59 12.08
N ALA A 68 -0.67 -8.21 12.53
CA ALA A 68 -0.36 -8.41 13.94
C ALA A 68 0.50 -7.26 14.51
N ASP A 69 0.90 -7.38 15.77
CA ASP A 69 2.04 -6.66 16.37
C ASP A 69 1.97 -5.13 16.44
N GLY A 70 0.76 -4.57 16.51
CA GLY A 70 0.60 -3.14 16.77
C GLY A 70 0.83 -2.25 15.55
N ILE A 71 0.71 -2.81 14.35
CA ILE A 71 0.49 -2.03 13.12
C ILE A 71 -0.96 -1.52 13.16
N PHE A 72 -1.15 -0.34 13.74
CA PHE A 72 -2.46 0.29 13.85
C PHE A 72 -2.74 1.15 12.62
N GLU A 73 -3.97 1.05 12.10
CA GLU A 73 -4.46 1.91 11.00
C GLU A 73 -3.50 1.90 9.80
N SER A 74 -3.33 0.72 9.18
CA SER A 74 -2.56 0.60 7.96
C SER A 74 -3.23 1.36 6.81
N SER A 75 -2.54 2.36 6.26
CA SER A 75 -3.04 3.17 5.13
C SER A 75 -2.56 2.64 3.77
N GLY A 76 -1.60 1.70 3.71
CA GLY A 76 -1.13 1.17 2.43
C GLY A 76 -0.48 -0.20 2.49
N LEU A 77 -0.51 -0.91 1.36
CA LEU A 77 0.12 -2.22 1.19
C LEU A 77 0.79 -2.31 -0.19
N CYS A 78 2.10 -2.56 -0.22
CA CYS A 78 2.86 -2.68 -1.46
C CYS A 78 3.78 -3.90 -1.39
N ALA A 79 3.98 -4.61 -2.50
CA ALA A 79 4.92 -5.73 -2.51
C ALA A 79 6.34 -5.27 -2.13
N ALA A 80 6.99 -5.98 -1.21
CA ALA A 80 8.38 -5.76 -0.86
C ALA A 80 9.31 -6.49 -1.86
N PRO A 81 10.64 -6.28 -1.82
CA PRO A 81 11.58 -6.93 -2.73
C PRO A 81 11.57 -8.47 -2.61
N GLU A 82 11.34 -8.96 -1.39
CA GLU A 82 11.28 -10.39 -1.10
C GLU A 82 9.88 -10.95 -1.41
N ALA A 83 9.83 -12.02 -2.21
CA ALA A 83 8.58 -12.63 -2.63
C ALA A 83 7.75 -13.10 -1.42
N GLY A 84 6.44 -12.87 -1.47
CA GLY A 84 5.53 -13.20 -0.38
C GLY A 84 5.55 -12.22 0.81
N THR A 85 6.31 -11.13 0.71
CA THR A 85 6.33 -10.06 1.72
C THR A 85 5.83 -8.73 1.15
N TYR A 86 5.35 -7.88 2.04
CA TYR A 86 4.71 -6.60 1.71
C TYR A 86 5.18 -5.52 2.68
N PHE A 87 5.28 -4.29 2.21
CA PHE A 87 5.43 -3.12 3.04
C PHE A 87 4.07 -2.50 3.37
N THR A 88 3.93 -2.09 4.63
CA THR A 88 2.81 -1.32 5.17
C THR A 88 3.36 -0.28 6.15
N PHE A 89 2.54 0.69 6.53
CA PHE A 89 2.88 1.76 7.48
C PHE A 89 1.58 2.20 8.16
N GLY A 90 1.69 2.84 9.31
CA GLY A 90 0.55 3.41 10.01
C GLY A 90 0.15 4.78 9.46
N ASP A 91 -1.06 5.19 9.77
CA ASP A 91 -1.67 6.47 9.37
C ASP A 91 -0.99 7.72 9.98
N ASP A 92 -1.58 8.90 9.77
CA ASP A 92 -1.10 10.21 10.25
C ASP A 92 -0.61 10.21 11.71
N GLY A 93 0.45 10.99 11.95
CA GLY A 93 1.01 11.25 13.27
C GLY A 93 1.78 10.08 13.90
N GLN A 94 1.80 8.91 13.25
CA GLN A 94 2.61 7.79 13.71
C GLN A 94 4.10 7.99 13.41
N GLN A 95 4.94 7.14 14.00
CA GLN A 95 6.37 7.13 13.68
C GLN A 95 6.54 6.85 12.17
N PRO A 96 7.58 7.40 11.52
CA PRO A 96 7.86 7.19 10.09
C PRO A 96 8.45 5.79 9.83
N THR A 97 7.78 4.76 10.34
CA THR A 97 8.18 3.37 10.29
C THR A 97 7.44 2.68 9.15
N VAL A 98 8.21 2.03 8.27
CA VAL A 98 7.68 1.12 7.26
C VAL A 98 7.91 -0.30 7.77
N PHE A 99 6.82 -1.03 7.96
CA PHE A 99 6.83 -2.43 8.39
C PHE A 99 6.85 -3.33 7.18
N ARG A 100 7.64 -4.41 7.25
CA ARG A 100 7.56 -5.53 6.32
C ARG A 100 6.78 -6.66 6.96
N VAL A 101 5.73 -7.12 6.31
CA VAL A 101 4.87 -8.21 6.75
C VAL A 101 4.89 -9.35 5.72
N ASP A 102 4.68 -10.58 6.18
CA ASP A 102 4.43 -11.70 5.27
C ASP A 102 2.96 -11.77 4.83
N ALA A 103 2.59 -12.77 4.02
CA ALA A 103 1.23 -12.96 3.51
C ALA A 103 0.18 -13.25 4.61
N THR A 104 0.60 -13.67 5.80
CA THR A 104 -0.29 -13.88 6.96
C THR A 104 -0.51 -12.58 7.75
N GLY A 105 0.26 -11.53 7.47
CA GLY A 105 0.24 -10.26 8.19
C GLY A 105 1.17 -10.21 9.40
N GLN A 106 2.02 -11.23 9.59
CA GLN A 106 3.05 -11.25 10.61
C GLN A 106 4.18 -10.29 10.23
N GLN A 107 4.62 -9.44 11.15
CA GLN A 107 5.77 -8.58 10.94
C GLN A 107 7.07 -9.41 10.86
N VAL A 108 7.82 -9.22 9.78
CA VAL A 108 9.10 -9.90 9.47
C VAL A 108 10.27 -8.92 9.29
N GLY A 109 10.02 -7.63 9.54
CA GLY A 109 11.04 -6.58 9.49
C GLY A 109 10.42 -5.20 9.57
N GLN A 110 11.27 -4.19 9.73
CA GLN A 110 10.87 -2.78 9.67
C GLN A 110 12.09 -1.90 9.39
N PHE A 111 11.86 -0.68 8.93
CA PHE A 111 12.85 0.39 8.87
C PHE A 111 12.19 1.74 9.11
N THR A 112 12.98 2.71 9.58
CA THR A 112 12.55 4.10 9.67
C THR A 112 12.89 4.80 8.37
N LEU A 113 11.93 5.50 7.78
CA LEU A 113 12.15 6.30 6.57
C LEU A 113 12.69 7.69 6.95
N GLY A 114 13.63 8.22 6.16
CA GLY A 114 14.25 9.53 6.34
C GLY A 114 13.34 10.73 6.05
N ALA A 115 12.03 10.59 6.26
CA ALA A 115 11.03 11.64 6.11
C ALA A 115 9.96 11.47 7.21
N PRO A 116 9.43 12.56 7.79
CA PRO A 116 8.34 12.47 8.75
C PRO A 116 7.06 11.95 8.08
N ASN A 117 6.23 11.26 8.87
CA ASN A 117 4.86 10.95 8.50
C ASN A 117 3.98 12.17 8.83
N HIS A 118 3.56 12.89 7.80
CA HIS A 118 2.68 14.05 7.93
C HIS A 118 1.20 13.73 7.64
N ASP A 119 0.95 12.79 6.74
CA ASP A 119 -0.35 12.19 6.38
C ASP A 119 -0.08 11.18 5.25
N TRP A 120 0.61 10.08 5.57
CA TRP A 120 0.93 9.04 4.60
C TRP A 120 -0.30 8.18 4.31
N GLU A 121 -0.65 8.04 3.04
CA GLU A 121 -1.92 7.45 2.63
C GLU A 121 -1.79 6.30 1.63
N SER A 122 -0.63 6.17 0.97
CA SER A 122 -0.47 5.12 -0.04
C SER A 122 0.99 4.80 -0.32
N LEU A 123 1.24 3.59 -0.84
CA LEU A 123 2.56 3.14 -1.27
C LEU A 123 2.46 2.37 -2.58
N SER A 124 3.23 2.80 -3.58
CA SER A 124 3.39 2.11 -4.86
C SER A 124 4.88 1.91 -5.18
N ARG A 125 5.18 1.07 -6.16
CA ARG A 125 6.57 0.81 -6.61
C ARG A 125 6.68 0.73 -8.12
N ASP A 126 7.82 1.14 -8.65
CA ASP A 126 8.14 0.93 -10.05
C ASP A 126 8.89 -0.40 -10.29
N ASN A 127 9.14 -0.70 -11.57
CA ASN A 127 9.90 -1.88 -11.99
C ASN A 127 11.42 -1.76 -11.74
N SER A 128 11.90 -0.61 -11.25
CA SER A 128 13.32 -0.31 -11.00
C SER A 128 13.68 -0.33 -9.51
N GLY A 129 12.74 -0.74 -8.66
CA GLY A 129 12.91 -0.84 -7.21
C GLY A 129 12.78 0.49 -6.46
N ASN A 130 12.24 1.53 -7.10
CA ASN A 130 11.87 2.75 -6.39
C ASN A 130 10.46 2.61 -5.80
N TYR A 131 10.29 3.08 -4.57
CA TYR A 131 9.01 3.17 -3.89
C TYR A 131 8.53 4.61 -3.84
N TYR A 132 7.21 4.79 -3.88
CA TYR A 132 6.52 6.08 -3.92
C TYR A 132 5.47 6.09 -2.81
N MET A 133 5.77 6.79 -1.71
CA MET A 133 4.84 7.02 -0.61
C MET A 133 4.04 8.30 -0.88
N GLY A 134 2.72 8.25 -0.82
CA GLY A 134 1.87 9.43 -0.87
C GLY A 134 1.80 10.11 0.49
N ASP A 135 2.51 11.22 0.68
CA ASP A 135 2.30 12.16 1.79
C ASP A 135 1.28 13.20 1.34
N CYS A 136 0.03 12.77 1.28
CA CYS A 136 -1.02 13.44 0.52
C CYS A 136 -2.43 13.34 1.11
N GLY A 137 -2.58 12.74 2.29
CA GLY A 137 -3.83 12.82 3.04
C GLY A 137 -4.17 14.28 3.31
N ASN A 138 -5.43 14.63 3.16
CA ASN A 138 -5.91 16.00 3.14
C ASN A 138 -7.41 16.04 3.47
N ASN A 139 -7.79 15.39 4.56
CA ASN A 139 -9.16 15.31 5.08
C ASN A 139 -9.91 16.66 5.05
N ASN A 140 -9.23 17.73 5.47
CA ASN A 140 -9.80 19.09 5.51
C ASN A 140 -9.76 19.83 4.18
N ASN A 141 -9.05 19.30 3.18
CA ASN A 141 -8.84 19.88 1.84
C ASN A 141 -8.11 21.23 1.88
N ASP A 142 -7.29 21.49 2.91
CA ASP A 142 -6.59 22.77 3.13
C ASP A 142 -5.05 22.65 3.09
N ARG A 143 -4.49 21.43 2.99
CA ARG A 143 -3.04 21.23 2.89
C ARG A 143 -2.46 21.77 1.59
N ARG A 144 -1.28 22.38 1.71
CA ARG A 144 -0.50 22.98 0.61
C ARG A 144 0.89 22.34 0.42
N ASN A 145 1.22 21.35 1.24
CA ASN A 145 2.52 20.70 1.30
C ASN A 145 2.44 19.23 0.85
N LEU A 146 1.55 18.92 -0.10
CA LEU A 146 1.37 17.56 -0.61
C LEU A 146 2.63 17.12 -1.37
N ALA A 147 3.05 15.89 -1.15
CA ALA A 147 4.24 15.34 -1.79
C ALA A 147 4.12 13.84 -2.06
N ILE A 148 4.87 13.39 -3.07
CA ILE A 148 5.21 11.98 -3.24
C ILE A 148 6.65 11.81 -2.76
N LEU A 149 6.86 10.95 -1.78
CA LEU A 149 8.19 10.60 -1.29
C LEU A 149 8.72 9.41 -2.09
N ARG A 150 9.84 9.61 -2.78
CA ARG A 150 10.53 8.56 -3.52
C ARG A 150 11.74 8.07 -2.74
N PHE A 151 11.84 6.76 -2.54
CA PHE A 151 12.95 6.15 -1.79
C PHE A 151 13.28 4.74 -2.30
N ARG A 152 14.37 4.18 -1.76
CA ARG A 152 14.75 2.77 -1.92
C ARG A 152 14.90 2.13 -0.53
N PRO A 153 14.38 0.91 -0.28
CA PRO A 153 14.46 0.29 1.04
C PRO A 153 15.89 0.05 1.53
N GLU A 154 16.85 -0.10 0.62
CA GLU A 154 18.27 -0.28 0.95
C GLU A 154 18.96 1.03 1.41
N GLN A 155 18.31 2.17 1.18
CA GLN A 155 18.80 3.51 1.53
C GLN A 155 17.65 4.34 2.11
N PRO A 156 17.07 3.93 3.24
CA PRO A 156 15.83 4.53 3.75
C PRO A 156 15.99 5.99 4.19
N ASP A 157 17.21 6.43 4.47
CA ASP A 157 17.51 7.84 4.79
C ASP A 157 17.59 8.74 3.54
N GLN A 158 17.67 8.17 2.33
CA GLN A 158 17.76 8.92 1.08
C GLN A 158 16.38 9.07 0.44
N VAL A 159 15.62 10.05 0.91
CA VAL A 159 14.27 10.33 0.44
C VAL A 159 14.25 11.56 -0.46
N SER A 160 13.78 11.39 -1.70
CA SER A 160 13.47 12.51 -2.60
C SER A 160 12.01 12.91 -2.47
N LYS A 161 11.70 14.20 -2.49
CA LYS A 161 10.32 14.70 -2.46
C LYS A 161 9.91 15.28 -3.80
N ILE A 162 8.76 14.84 -4.31
CA ILE A 162 8.09 15.40 -5.48
C ILE A 162 6.88 16.16 -4.97
N ASN A 163 7.03 17.48 -4.76
CA ASN A 163 5.93 18.33 -4.30
C ASN A 163 4.93 18.54 -5.43
N PHE A 164 3.64 18.50 -5.12
CA PHE A 164 2.59 18.75 -6.10
C PHE A 164 1.45 19.57 -5.51
N ARG A 165 0.59 20.07 -6.41
CA ARG A 165 -0.70 20.69 -6.10
C ARG A 165 -1.70 20.22 -7.14
N TYR A 166 -2.96 20.09 -6.74
CA TYR A 166 -4.02 19.81 -7.71
C TYR A 166 -4.22 21.05 -8.60
N PRO A 167 -4.23 20.89 -9.93
CA PRO A 167 -4.31 22.02 -10.86
C PRO A 167 -5.64 22.79 -10.74
N ASP A 168 -6.69 22.14 -10.27
CA ASP A 168 -8.06 22.65 -10.12
C ASP A 168 -8.43 23.00 -8.67
N GLN A 169 -7.50 22.90 -7.72
CA GLN A 169 -7.72 23.38 -6.34
C GLN A 169 -7.30 24.85 -6.21
N THR A 170 -8.27 25.76 -6.33
CA THR A 170 -8.02 27.21 -6.23
C THR A 170 -8.16 27.75 -4.80
N GLU A 171 -8.85 27.03 -3.92
CA GLU A 171 -9.13 27.40 -2.53
C GLU A 171 -8.68 26.32 -1.54
N PHE A 172 -8.33 26.73 -0.32
CA PHE A 172 -7.75 25.86 0.72
C PHE A 172 -8.34 26.25 2.10
N PRO A 173 -9.46 25.61 2.52
CA PRO A 173 -10.22 24.62 1.78
C PRO A 173 -11.20 25.25 0.76
N PRO A 174 -11.59 24.52 -0.29
CA PRO A 174 -12.71 24.94 -1.13
C PRO A 174 -14.03 24.86 -0.35
N SER A 175 -15.09 25.35 -0.99
CA SER A 175 -16.45 25.18 -0.48
C SER A 175 -16.75 23.71 -0.17
N LYS A 176 -17.62 23.44 0.81
CA LYS A 176 -17.93 22.05 1.22
C LYS A 176 -18.40 21.15 0.08
N LYS A 177 -18.99 21.73 -0.98
CA LYS A 177 -19.49 20.99 -2.15
C LYS A 177 -18.39 20.60 -3.14
N GLU A 178 -17.19 21.14 -2.98
CA GLU A 178 -16.06 21.00 -3.92
C GLU A 178 -14.84 20.32 -3.28
N ARG A 179 -15.00 19.76 -2.07
CA ARG A 179 -13.95 19.04 -1.34
C ARG A 179 -13.68 17.67 -1.93
N ASN A 180 -12.85 17.63 -2.97
CA ASN A 180 -12.39 16.40 -3.59
C ASN A 180 -10.89 16.49 -3.93
N PHE A 181 -10.09 16.78 -2.90
CA PHE A 181 -8.63 17.00 -2.94
C PHE A 181 -7.90 16.26 -1.83
N ASP A 182 -8.43 15.09 -1.47
CA ASP A 182 -7.91 14.21 -0.43
C ASP A 182 -7.44 12.89 -1.06
N CYS A 183 -6.13 12.65 -1.17
CA CYS A 183 -5.60 11.50 -1.92
C CYS A 183 -5.33 10.33 -0.98
N GLU A 184 -6.02 9.22 -1.22
CA GLU A 184 -6.01 8.04 -0.34
C GLU A 184 -5.51 6.76 -1.03
N ALA A 185 -5.19 6.86 -2.31
CA ALA A 185 -4.58 5.76 -3.04
C ALA A 185 -3.68 6.29 -4.15
N SER A 186 -2.65 5.51 -4.45
CA SER A 186 -1.80 5.74 -5.61
C SER A 186 -1.43 4.42 -6.28
N LEU A 187 -1.11 4.49 -7.56
CA LEU A 187 -0.50 3.37 -8.29
C LEU A 187 0.58 3.89 -9.22
N TRP A 188 1.63 3.09 -9.42
CA TRP A 188 2.62 3.36 -10.44
C TRP A 188 2.25 2.62 -11.72
N HIS A 189 2.24 3.31 -12.86
CA HIS A 189 2.06 2.70 -14.17
C HIS A 189 2.76 3.52 -15.25
N ALA A 190 3.45 2.83 -16.17
CA ALA A 190 4.07 3.43 -17.37
C ALA A 190 4.93 4.70 -17.09
N GLY A 191 5.65 4.71 -15.97
CA GLY A 191 6.53 5.83 -15.59
C GLY A 191 5.84 6.97 -14.84
N GLN A 192 4.55 6.83 -14.50
CA GLN A 192 3.76 7.83 -13.79
C GLN A 192 3.25 7.27 -12.46
N VAL A 193 3.03 8.15 -11.48
CA VAL A 193 2.32 7.82 -10.25
C VAL A 193 0.94 8.45 -10.35
N TYR A 194 -0.08 7.61 -10.52
CA TYR A 194 -1.46 8.04 -10.53
C TYR A 194 -1.95 8.20 -9.10
N LEU A 195 -2.69 9.28 -8.84
CA LEU A 195 -3.27 9.64 -7.54
C LEU A 195 -4.79 9.59 -7.62
N PHE A 196 -5.42 9.02 -6.61
CA PHE A 196 -6.87 8.83 -6.54
C PHE A 196 -7.42 9.54 -5.30
N THR A 197 -8.37 10.45 -5.53
CA THR A 197 -8.97 11.20 -4.44
C THR A 197 -10.21 10.54 -3.88
N LYS A 198 -10.42 10.74 -2.58
CA LYS A 198 -11.66 10.53 -1.87
C LYS A 198 -12.49 11.81 -1.92
N ASP A 199 -13.71 11.68 -2.41
CA ASP A 199 -14.67 12.78 -2.47
C ASP A 199 -15.27 13.03 -1.08
N ARG A 200 -14.70 14.01 -0.37
CA ARG A 200 -15.15 14.48 0.94
C ARG A 200 -16.38 15.41 0.86
N ALA A 201 -16.92 15.63 -0.34
CA ALA A 201 -18.09 16.45 -0.58
C ALA A 201 -19.34 15.60 -0.81
N GLN A 202 -19.44 14.97 -1.98
CA GLN A 202 -20.64 14.21 -2.37
C GLN A 202 -20.45 12.69 -2.23
N GLU A 203 -19.22 12.22 -2.00
CA GLU A 203 -18.88 10.78 -1.91
C GLU A 203 -19.30 9.98 -3.18
N THR A 204 -19.30 10.64 -4.35
CA THR A 204 -19.80 10.02 -5.60
C THR A 204 -18.74 9.88 -6.68
N THR A 205 -17.65 10.66 -6.59
CA THR A 205 -16.63 10.72 -7.64
C THR A 205 -15.25 10.46 -7.09
N CYS A 206 -14.34 9.97 -7.92
CA CYS A 206 -12.92 9.91 -7.63
C CYS A 206 -12.22 10.69 -8.74
N LYS A 207 -11.42 11.70 -8.38
CA LYS A 207 -10.57 12.38 -9.37
C LYS A 207 -9.27 11.59 -9.48
N VAL A 208 -8.76 11.52 -10.71
CA VAL A 208 -7.50 10.84 -11.03
C VAL A 208 -6.52 11.86 -11.59
N TYR A 209 -5.33 11.89 -11.02
CA TYR A 209 -4.21 12.74 -11.46
C TYR A 209 -3.00 11.86 -11.76
N ALA A 210 -2.03 12.37 -12.52
CA ALA A 210 -0.76 11.69 -12.85
C ALA A 210 0.38 12.69 -13.01
#